data_AF-A0A251T1Q8-F1
#
_entry.id   AF-A0A251T1Q8-F1
#
_cell.length_a   1.000
_cell.length_b   1.000
_cell.length_c   1.000
_cell.angle_alpha   90.00
_cell.angle_beta   90.00
_cell.angle_gamma   90.00
#
_symmetry.space_group_name_H-M   'P 1'
#
loop_
_entity.id
_entity.type
_entity.pdbx_description
1 polymer ?
#
loop_
_entity_poly.entity_id
_entity_poly.type
_entity_poly.pdbx_seq_one_letter_code
_entity_poly.pdbx_strand_id
1 'polypeptide(L)'
;MPHLPESLLEIIINNLTSNLDRNSASLVNKQWYRIDRNTRRTVYVSNCHAVVPTRVIERFPNLRSLVLNGRSGVVYPRFVDNDWDGTVDPWVKVMSERCPMLEHLKLKRMVVSDQMLQMVSTCFRGFKSLVLCSCSGFTIVGLSAIASNCGNLERLEVERCAVVDHTGQWLRRFPETLSSLVSLNISCIRGLINPTDLSQLVARCPNLSTLSLRKTVSIDTIRRILMKSPQLVHLGVGCTLQNTQTSFLQLSLSLHNREPIQSLTFFHRIPTMLIHALYPVCSNLVFLNVRFAASLTIVELVNFIKKCTTLRRLWVRGDCIGDEGLEAVSNNCKNLEDLRVFQGGGGGIVVTEVGLTAISIGCQKLKKLTYCCSQMTNSALVTFSKNCPDITRFKLIISTPKHPDHTTLQPFDHGYGAIVESCKDLKKLTASGLLTNDVFLYIGMYAERLEVLSVPSGCESDAGIEYVFNGCKNLKKVEINTFSFLDDALSAHIYDY
;
A
#
# COMPACT_ATOMS: atom_id res chain seq x y z
N MET A 1 -4.03 15.31 43.33
CA MET A 1 -5.03 14.38 42.74
C MET A 1 -4.66 12.97 43.18
N PRO A 2 -5.59 12.14 43.67
CA PRO A 2 -5.26 10.76 43.99
C PRO A 2 -4.75 10.06 42.73
N HIS A 3 -3.57 9.46 42.82
CA HIS A 3 -2.97 8.72 41.71
C HIS A 3 -3.85 7.52 41.38
N LEU A 4 -4.25 7.38 40.11
CA LEU A 4 -4.88 6.15 39.65
C LEU A 4 -3.91 4.96 39.88
N PRO A 5 -4.40 3.83 40.40
CA PRO A 5 -3.62 2.60 40.48
C PRO A 5 -3.00 2.22 39.13
N GLU A 6 -1.77 1.67 39.14
CA GLU A 6 -1.07 1.31 37.90
C GLU A 6 -1.85 0.30 37.05
N SER A 7 -2.58 -0.63 37.68
CA SER A 7 -3.43 -1.61 37.00
C SER A 7 -4.55 -0.96 36.19
N LEU A 8 -5.18 0.09 36.73
CA LEU A 8 -6.23 0.84 36.01
C LEU A 8 -5.63 1.67 34.87
N LEU A 9 -4.47 2.30 35.10
CA LEU A 9 -3.77 3.02 34.04
C LEU A 9 -3.32 2.09 32.91
N GLU A 10 -2.87 0.88 33.21
CA GLU A 10 -2.54 -0.13 32.21
C GLU A 10 -3.76 -0.48 31.35
N ILE A 11 -4.94 -0.68 31.96
CA ILE A 11 -6.19 -0.90 31.23
C ILE A 11 -6.53 0.29 30.34
N ILE A 12 -6.44 1.52 30.85
CA ILE A 12 -6.71 2.74 30.08
C ILE A 12 -5.77 2.84 28.88
N ILE A 13 -4.46 2.73 29.10
CA ILE A 13 -3.46 2.88 28.05
C ILE A 13 -3.57 1.72 27.04
N ASN A 14 -3.90 0.50 27.46
CA ASN A 14 -4.10 -0.63 26.54
C ASN A 14 -5.32 -0.48 25.62
N ASN A 15 -6.31 0.32 26.01
CA ASN A 15 -7.44 0.67 25.14
C ASN A 15 -7.11 1.79 24.13
N LEU A 16 -5.95 2.45 24.24
CA LEU A 16 -5.48 3.40 23.23
C LEU A 16 -4.94 2.66 22.00
N THR A 17 -5.73 2.67 20.92
CA THR A 17 -5.41 1.98 19.66
C THR A 17 -4.50 2.80 18.73
N SER A 18 -4.42 4.11 18.93
CA SER A 18 -3.60 5.03 18.13
C SER A 18 -2.19 5.20 18.73
N ASN A 19 -1.17 5.07 17.89
CA ASN A 19 0.20 5.36 18.29
C ASN A 19 0.39 6.82 18.74
N LEU A 20 -0.37 7.77 18.15
CA LEU A 20 -0.32 9.18 18.52
C LEU A 20 -0.88 9.38 19.93
N ASP A 21 -2.00 8.75 20.24
CA ASP A 21 -2.65 8.88 21.54
C ASP A 21 -1.75 8.30 22.63
N ARG A 22 -1.10 7.15 22.37
CA ARG A 22 -0.11 6.60 23.30
C ARG A 22 1.11 7.51 23.45
N ASN A 23 1.56 8.19 22.39
CA ASN A 23 2.65 9.16 22.49
C ASN A 23 2.26 10.32 23.41
N SER A 24 1.09 10.91 23.21
CA SER A 24 0.55 11.99 24.07
C SER A 24 0.38 11.53 25.51
N ALA A 25 -0.22 10.35 25.72
CA ALA A 25 -0.38 9.71 27.02
C ALA A 25 0.97 9.55 27.75
N SER A 26 2.02 9.14 27.03
CA SER A 26 3.36 8.94 27.61
C SER A 26 4.04 10.23 28.09
N LEU A 27 3.54 11.40 27.69
CA LEU A 27 4.08 12.72 28.07
C LEU A 27 3.34 13.36 29.25
N VAL A 28 2.24 12.77 29.72
CA VAL A 28 1.44 13.33 30.82
C VAL A 28 2.25 13.42 32.12
N ASN A 29 2.90 12.32 32.52
CA ASN A 29 3.81 12.28 33.67
C ASN A 29 4.70 11.01 33.64
N LYS A 30 5.61 10.88 34.63
CA LYS A 30 6.54 9.74 34.74
C LYS A 30 5.85 8.38 34.94
N GLN A 31 4.70 8.32 35.59
CA GLN A 31 3.95 7.07 35.79
C GLN A 31 3.38 6.58 34.46
N TRP A 32 2.68 7.45 33.73
CA TRP A 32 2.16 7.15 32.38
C TRP A 32 3.28 6.81 31.39
N TYR A 33 4.41 7.52 31.46
CA TYR A 33 5.61 7.23 30.67
C TYR A 33 6.12 5.80 30.89
N ARG A 34 6.13 5.32 32.15
CA ARG A 34 6.59 3.97 32.53
C ARG A 34 5.59 2.90 32.07
N ILE A 35 4.30 3.12 32.31
CA ILE A 35 3.25 2.18 31.92
C ILE A 35 3.20 2.05 30.39
N ASP A 36 3.23 3.16 29.63
CA ASP A 36 3.31 3.10 28.17
C ASP A 36 4.55 2.31 27.69
N ARG A 37 5.73 2.60 28.25
CA ARG A 37 6.96 1.85 27.93
C ARG A 37 6.78 0.33 28.09
N ASN A 38 6.14 -0.10 29.17
CA ASN A 38 5.99 -1.52 29.50
C ASN A 38 4.84 -2.19 28.75
N THR A 39 3.84 -1.43 28.33
CA THR A 39 2.61 -1.98 27.72
C THR A 39 2.58 -1.84 26.21
N ARG A 40 3.38 -0.94 25.63
CA ARG A 40 3.42 -0.75 24.17
C ARG A 40 4.02 -1.96 23.47
N ARG A 41 3.19 -2.60 22.64
CA ARG A 41 3.55 -3.81 21.88
C ARG A 41 3.92 -3.54 20.42
N THR A 42 3.54 -2.38 19.87
CA THR A 42 3.76 -2.03 18.47
C THR A 42 4.52 -0.72 18.34
N VAL A 43 5.57 -0.72 17.54
CA VAL A 43 6.36 0.48 17.23
C VAL A 43 6.47 0.64 15.72
N TYR A 44 6.30 1.88 15.25
CA TYR A 44 6.46 2.27 13.86
C TYR A 44 7.60 3.28 13.74
N VAL A 45 8.61 2.95 12.94
CA VAL A 45 9.76 3.79 12.64
C VAL A 45 9.72 4.13 11.14
N SER A 46 9.36 5.37 10.83
CA SER A 46 9.19 5.83 9.45
C SER A 46 10.48 6.01 8.67
N ASN A 47 11.61 6.08 9.38
CA ASN A 47 12.96 6.18 8.83
C ASN A 47 13.89 5.43 9.80
N CYS A 48 14.47 4.31 9.36
CA CYS A 48 15.31 3.46 10.18
C CYS A 48 16.59 4.13 10.73
N HIS A 49 17.02 5.27 10.18
CA HIS A 49 18.14 6.06 10.70
C HIS A 49 17.71 7.19 11.64
N ALA A 50 16.40 7.44 11.81
CA ALA A 50 15.92 8.48 12.72
C ALA A 50 16.12 8.13 14.21
N VAL A 51 16.39 6.86 14.52
CA VAL A 51 16.61 6.39 15.89
C VAL A 51 17.47 5.13 15.88
N VAL A 52 18.35 5.01 16.87
CA VAL A 52 19.20 3.82 17.07
C VAL A 52 18.36 2.66 17.62
N PRO A 53 18.55 1.40 17.16
CA PRO A 53 17.75 0.26 17.61
C PRO A 53 17.73 0.07 19.12
N THR A 54 18.89 0.20 19.78
CA THR A 54 19.02 0.04 21.25
C THR A 54 18.10 0.97 22.01
N ARG A 55 18.00 2.24 21.59
CA ARG A 55 17.11 3.23 22.22
C ARG A 55 15.64 2.85 22.13
N VAL A 56 15.22 2.26 21.01
CA VAL A 56 13.83 1.80 20.83
C VAL A 56 13.55 0.62 21.74
N ILE A 57 14.45 -0.37 21.78
CA ILE A 57 14.28 -1.58 22.58
C ILE A 57 14.34 -1.29 24.08
N GLU A 58 15.24 -0.41 24.52
CA GLU A 58 15.24 0.05 25.90
C GLU A 58 13.98 0.82 26.24
N ARG A 59 13.48 1.67 25.34
CA ARG A 59 12.24 2.42 25.55
C ARG A 59 11.03 1.47 25.64
N PHE A 60 10.97 0.43 24.82
CA PHE A 60 9.84 -0.49 24.71
C PHE A 60 10.31 -1.95 24.83
N PRO A 61 10.66 -2.42 26.05
CA PRO A 61 11.26 -3.74 26.25
C PRO A 61 10.31 -4.90 25.91
N ASN A 62 9.02 -4.62 25.89
CA ASN A 62 7.92 -5.56 25.72
C ASN A 62 7.36 -5.59 24.28
N LEU A 63 8.13 -5.08 23.31
CA LEU A 63 7.78 -5.00 21.90
C LEU A 63 7.44 -6.37 21.31
N ARG A 64 6.35 -6.44 20.53
CA ARG A 64 5.93 -7.63 19.77
C ARG A 64 5.82 -7.37 18.27
N SER A 65 5.63 -6.12 17.85
CA SER A 65 5.48 -5.75 16.44
C SER A 65 6.33 -4.55 16.10
N LEU A 66 7.21 -4.69 15.10
CA LEU A 66 8.02 -3.60 14.58
C LEU A 66 7.74 -3.36 13.09
N VAL A 67 7.48 -2.11 12.74
CA VAL A 67 7.42 -1.64 11.36
C VAL A 67 8.58 -0.70 11.12
N LEU A 68 9.48 -1.07 10.22
CA LEU A 68 10.62 -0.27 9.80
C LEU A 68 10.49 0.10 8.33
N ASN A 69 10.64 1.39 8.04
CA ASN A 69 10.81 1.88 6.69
C ASN A 69 12.24 2.38 6.52
N GLY A 70 12.86 2.02 5.40
CA GLY A 70 14.09 2.65 4.92
C GLY A 70 13.82 4.07 4.40
N ARG A 71 14.71 4.57 3.55
CA ARG A 71 14.64 5.95 3.05
C ARG A 71 13.30 6.21 2.36
N SER A 72 12.80 7.44 2.49
CA SER A 72 11.76 7.93 1.58
C SER A 72 12.31 7.73 0.17
N GLY A 73 11.64 6.90 -0.63
CA GLY A 73 11.96 6.53 -2.02
C GLY A 73 11.97 7.66 -3.07
N VAL A 74 12.35 8.88 -2.70
CA VAL A 74 12.95 9.82 -3.64
C VAL A 74 14.45 9.55 -3.56
N VAL A 75 14.89 8.55 -4.32
CA VAL A 75 16.32 8.33 -4.55
C VAL A 75 16.69 9.30 -5.66
N TYR A 76 17.34 10.41 -5.31
CA TYR A 76 18.01 11.23 -6.31
C TYR A 76 19.29 10.48 -6.71
N PRO A 77 19.48 10.09 -7.97
CA PRO A 77 20.68 9.41 -8.44
C PRO A 77 21.97 10.20 -8.14
N ARG A 78 21.86 11.53 -7.96
CA ARG A 78 22.99 12.44 -7.67
C ARG A 78 23.24 12.72 -6.18
N PHE A 79 22.38 12.23 -5.26
CA PHE A 79 22.59 12.30 -3.80
C PHE A 79 22.66 10.91 -3.17
N VAL A 80 23.12 9.93 -3.95
CA VAL A 80 23.68 8.70 -3.40
C VAL A 80 25.05 9.09 -2.85
N ASP A 81 25.09 9.55 -1.60
CA ASP A 81 26.20 9.11 -0.78
C ASP A 81 26.08 7.57 -0.78
N ASN A 82 27.11 6.89 -1.28
CA ASN A 82 27.19 5.43 -1.33
C ASN A 82 27.11 4.76 0.07
N ASP A 83 26.80 5.54 1.11
CA ASP A 83 26.80 5.18 2.53
C ASP A 83 25.39 4.89 3.09
N TRP A 84 24.30 5.03 2.31
CA TRP A 84 22.99 4.53 2.77
C TRP A 84 22.93 3.02 2.66
N ASP A 85 23.29 2.31 3.73
CA ASP A 85 23.21 0.85 3.80
C ASP A 85 21.77 0.35 3.98
N GLY A 86 20.87 1.18 4.54
CA GLY A 86 19.44 0.91 4.71
C GLY A 86 19.16 -0.46 5.35
N THR A 87 20.14 -0.98 6.09
CA THR A 87 20.19 -2.38 6.48
C THR A 87 19.41 -2.58 7.77
N VAL A 88 18.74 -3.73 7.85
CA VAL A 88 17.97 -4.12 9.02
C VAL A 88 18.79 -4.96 10.00
N ASP A 89 19.98 -5.41 9.62
CA ASP A 89 20.84 -6.28 10.43
C ASP A 89 21.11 -5.72 11.85
N PRO A 90 21.43 -4.42 12.05
CA PRO A 90 21.60 -3.84 13.39
C PRO A 90 20.33 -3.92 14.24
N TRP A 91 19.16 -3.78 13.60
CA TRP A 91 17.87 -3.89 14.30
C TRP A 91 17.62 -5.31 14.77
N VAL A 92 17.81 -6.30 13.90
CA VAL A 92 17.56 -7.70 14.25
C VAL A 92 18.55 -8.21 15.28
N LYS A 93 19.84 -7.83 15.19
CA LYS A 93 20.85 -8.20 16.18
C LYS A 93 20.45 -7.75 17.59
N VAL A 94 20.14 -6.46 17.76
CA VAL A 94 19.71 -5.92 19.07
C VAL A 94 18.42 -6.58 19.55
N MET A 95 17.45 -6.81 18.66
CA MET A 95 16.19 -7.47 19.03
C MET A 95 16.38 -8.93 19.42
N SER A 96 17.28 -9.67 18.75
CA SER A 96 17.55 -11.08 19.08
C SER A 96 18.10 -11.25 20.49
N GLU A 97 18.85 -10.27 21.00
CA GLU A 97 19.43 -10.29 22.34
C GLU A 97 18.47 -9.77 23.43
N ARG A 98 17.59 -8.82 23.08
CA ARG A 98 16.84 -8.01 24.07
C ARG A 98 15.32 -8.09 23.96
N CYS A 99 14.78 -8.60 22.84
CA CYS A 99 13.34 -8.74 22.58
C CYS A 99 12.99 -10.10 21.94
N PRO A 100 13.15 -11.23 22.66
CA PRO A 100 12.91 -12.57 22.11
C PRO A 100 11.43 -12.86 21.80
N MET A 101 10.51 -12.01 22.25
CA MET A 101 9.05 -12.15 22.11
C MET A 101 8.49 -11.43 20.86
N LEU A 102 9.34 -11.10 19.88
CA LEU A 102 8.90 -10.46 18.65
C LEU A 102 7.99 -11.41 17.84
N GLU A 103 6.84 -10.92 17.43
CA GLU A 103 5.83 -11.67 16.68
C GLU A 103 5.68 -11.18 15.24
N HIS A 104 5.83 -9.86 15.02
CA HIS A 104 5.56 -9.24 13.73
C HIS A 104 6.70 -8.31 13.30
N LEU A 105 7.19 -8.50 12.07
CA LEU A 105 8.19 -7.65 11.45
C LEU A 105 7.73 -7.23 10.06
N LYS A 106 7.55 -5.92 9.86
CA LYS A 106 7.25 -5.33 8.56
C LYS A 106 8.39 -4.42 8.13
N LEU A 107 8.99 -4.74 6.99
CA LEU A 107 10.09 -3.99 6.41
C LEU A 107 9.64 -3.40 5.08
N LYS A 108 9.92 -2.12 4.87
CA LYS A 108 9.67 -1.44 3.60
C LYS A 108 10.92 -0.72 3.13
N ARG A 109 11.37 -0.99 1.89
CA ARG A 109 12.56 -0.34 1.29
C ARG A 109 13.82 -0.49 2.16
N MET A 110 13.99 -1.66 2.75
CA MET A 110 15.16 -2.03 3.55
C MET A 110 16.03 -3.01 2.77
N VAL A 111 17.32 -3.01 3.04
CA VAL A 111 18.23 -4.10 2.67
C VAL A 111 18.14 -5.18 3.74
N VAL A 112 17.90 -6.42 3.31
CA VAL A 112 17.62 -7.59 4.14
C VAL A 112 18.56 -8.71 3.68
N SER A 113 19.35 -9.30 4.57
CA SER A 113 20.23 -10.43 4.26
C SER A 113 19.57 -11.79 4.55
N ASP A 114 20.04 -12.86 3.91
CA ASP A 114 19.60 -14.23 4.24
C ASP A 114 20.00 -14.62 5.67
N GLN A 115 21.17 -14.15 6.14
CA GLN A 115 21.63 -14.34 7.51
C GLN A 115 20.67 -13.69 8.51
N MET A 116 20.14 -12.50 8.20
CA MET A 116 19.11 -11.86 9.02
C MET A 116 17.85 -12.72 9.08
N LEU A 117 17.34 -13.18 7.93
CA LEU A 117 16.12 -14.00 7.90
C LEU A 117 16.32 -15.31 8.68
N GLN A 118 17.52 -15.89 8.61
CA GLN A 118 17.91 -17.02 9.44
C GLN A 118 17.84 -16.66 10.94
N MET A 119 18.42 -15.54 11.37
CA MET A 119 18.33 -15.07 12.76
C MET A 119 16.89 -14.83 13.20
N VAL A 120 16.07 -14.17 12.38
CA VAL A 120 14.63 -13.99 12.68
C VAL A 120 13.97 -15.34 12.90
N SER A 121 14.28 -16.32 12.04
CA SER A 121 13.67 -17.65 12.09
C SER A 121 14.05 -18.47 13.33
N THR A 122 15.23 -18.24 13.92
CA THR A 122 15.75 -19.02 15.06
C THR A 122 15.66 -18.30 16.40
N CYS A 123 15.78 -16.97 16.43
CA CYS A 123 15.78 -16.19 17.66
C CYS A 123 14.37 -15.89 18.18
N PHE A 124 13.36 -15.80 17.30
CA PHE A 124 12.00 -15.42 17.67
C PHE A 124 11.04 -16.63 17.58
N ARG A 125 10.97 -17.43 18.66
CA ARG A 125 10.15 -18.67 18.69
C ARG A 125 8.64 -18.43 18.49
N GLY A 126 8.15 -17.26 18.88
CA GLY A 126 6.75 -16.85 18.74
C GLY A 126 6.44 -16.09 17.45
N PHE A 127 7.34 -16.11 16.46
CA PHE A 127 7.21 -15.28 15.27
C PHE A 127 6.03 -15.70 14.38
N LYS A 128 5.20 -14.72 14.01
CA LYS A 128 3.91 -14.90 13.32
C LYS A 128 3.83 -14.17 11.98
N SER A 129 4.47 -13.02 11.81
CA SER A 129 4.29 -12.21 10.60
C SER A 129 5.58 -11.62 10.07
N LEU A 130 5.86 -11.92 8.81
CA LEU A 130 6.87 -11.25 8.00
C LEU A 130 6.23 -10.58 6.80
N VAL A 131 6.44 -9.27 6.65
CA VAL A 131 6.02 -8.51 5.47
C VAL A 131 7.23 -7.77 4.91
N LEU A 132 7.61 -8.09 3.68
CA LEU A 132 8.73 -7.49 2.95
C LEU A 132 8.18 -6.73 1.74
N CYS A 133 8.21 -5.39 1.80
CA CYS A 133 7.69 -4.52 0.75
C CYS A 133 8.83 -3.74 0.07
N SER A 134 9.12 -4.05 -1.19
CA SER A 134 10.21 -3.40 -1.95
C SER A 134 11.56 -3.50 -1.22
N CYS A 135 11.84 -4.65 -0.60
CA CYS A 135 13.13 -4.95 0.03
C CYS A 135 14.08 -5.62 -0.98
N SER A 136 15.38 -5.55 -0.71
CA SER A 136 16.44 -6.15 -1.51
C SER A 136 17.45 -6.90 -0.63
N GLY A 137 18.37 -7.66 -1.22
CA GLY A 137 19.51 -8.28 -0.52
C GLY A 137 19.32 -9.74 -0.06
N PHE A 138 18.10 -10.28 -0.14
CA PHE A 138 17.78 -11.64 0.30
C PHE A 138 17.41 -12.54 -0.87
N THR A 139 17.54 -13.84 -0.67
CA THR A 139 17.25 -14.87 -1.66
C THR A 139 16.16 -15.83 -1.17
N ILE A 140 15.89 -16.88 -1.95
CA ILE A 140 14.99 -17.94 -1.53
C ILE A 140 15.52 -18.72 -0.31
N VAL A 141 16.83 -18.68 -0.05
CA VAL A 141 17.46 -19.36 1.08
C VAL A 141 16.96 -18.77 2.40
N GLY A 142 16.97 -17.44 2.54
CA GLY A 142 16.43 -16.78 3.74
C GLY A 142 14.93 -17.00 3.93
N LEU A 143 14.14 -16.98 2.84
CA LEU A 143 12.71 -17.31 2.91
C LEU A 143 12.48 -18.78 3.31
N SER A 144 13.33 -19.70 2.85
CA SER A 144 13.28 -21.11 3.22
C SER A 144 13.57 -21.31 4.70
N ALA A 145 14.49 -20.52 5.29
CA ALA A 145 14.75 -20.54 6.73
C ALA A 145 13.52 -20.14 7.55
N ILE A 146 12.84 -19.07 7.14
CA ILE A 146 11.57 -18.64 7.75
C ILE A 146 10.51 -19.74 7.61
N ALA A 147 10.35 -20.31 6.42
CA ALA A 147 9.39 -21.39 6.18
C ALA A 147 9.66 -22.64 7.04
N SER A 148 10.94 -23.00 7.24
CA SER A 148 11.34 -24.16 8.05
C SER A 148 11.15 -23.97 9.55
N ASN A 149 11.51 -22.80 10.10
CA ASN A 149 11.65 -22.65 11.54
C ASN A 149 10.46 -21.92 12.20
N CYS A 150 9.70 -21.11 11.45
CA CYS A 150 8.57 -20.35 11.99
C CYS A 150 7.26 -21.18 11.93
N GLY A 151 7.10 -22.14 12.85
CA GLY A 151 5.93 -23.02 12.91
C GLY A 151 4.59 -22.34 13.24
N ASN A 152 4.62 -21.12 13.79
CA ASN A 152 3.43 -20.32 14.15
C ASN A 152 3.14 -19.20 13.13
N LEU A 153 3.69 -19.29 11.91
CA LEU A 153 3.57 -18.22 10.92
C LEU A 153 2.12 -18.04 10.47
N GLU A 154 1.59 -16.84 10.65
CA GLU A 154 0.26 -16.40 10.24
C GLU A 154 0.30 -15.56 8.96
N ARG A 155 1.38 -14.81 8.72
CA ARG A 155 1.48 -13.95 7.54
C ARG A 155 2.89 -13.98 6.94
N LEU A 156 2.97 -14.35 5.66
CA LEU A 156 4.17 -14.20 4.85
C LEU A 156 3.81 -13.45 3.56
N GLU A 157 4.18 -12.18 3.50
CA GLU A 157 3.91 -11.33 2.34
C GLU A 157 5.21 -10.79 1.76
N VAL A 158 5.52 -11.20 0.54
CA VAL A 158 6.66 -10.70 -0.22
C VAL A 158 6.12 -9.91 -1.41
N GLU A 159 6.35 -8.59 -1.38
CA GLU A 159 5.80 -7.65 -2.35
C GLU A 159 6.91 -6.87 -3.03
N ARG A 160 6.90 -6.85 -4.37
CA ARG A 160 7.85 -6.07 -5.19
C ARG A 160 9.32 -6.33 -4.81
N CYS A 161 9.65 -7.54 -4.37
CA CYS A 161 11.03 -7.96 -4.10
C CYS A 161 11.56 -8.81 -5.26
N ALA A 162 12.86 -8.71 -5.54
CA ALA A 162 13.50 -9.44 -6.62
C ALA A 162 14.06 -10.78 -6.12
N VAL A 163 13.18 -11.77 -5.91
CA VAL A 163 13.57 -13.11 -5.41
C VAL A 163 13.32 -14.16 -6.49
N VAL A 164 14.26 -15.10 -6.64
CA VAL A 164 14.14 -16.24 -7.56
C VAL A 164 14.33 -17.54 -6.78
N ASP A 165 13.39 -18.46 -6.95
CA ASP A 165 13.50 -19.86 -6.55
C ASP A 165 13.86 -20.71 -7.77
N HIS A 166 15.09 -21.20 -7.80
CA HIS A 166 15.55 -22.13 -8.84
C HIS A 166 15.16 -23.59 -8.54
N THR A 167 14.76 -23.90 -7.32
CA THR A 167 14.47 -25.27 -6.87
C THR A 167 13.01 -25.65 -7.03
N GLY A 168 12.09 -24.69 -6.88
CA GLY A 168 10.65 -24.92 -6.83
C GLY A 168 10.17 -25.66 -5.58
N GLN A 169 11.04 -25.81 -4.57
CA GLN A 169 10.82 -26.69 -3.41
C GLN A 169 10.69 -25.92 -2.10
N TRP A 170 10.85 -24.59 -2.10
CA TRP A 170 10.85 -23.84 -0.84
C TRP A 170 9.53 -23.96 -0.06
N LEU A 171 8.39 -24.15 -0.74
CA LEU A 171 7.10 -24.38 -0.07
C LEU A 171 7.04 -25.70 0.71
N ARG A 172 7.85 -26.71 0.36
CA ARG A 172 7.96 -27.97 1.12
C ARG A 172 8.62 -27.77 2.47
N ARG A 173 9.33 -26.66 2.65
CA ARG A 173 10.03 -26.34 3.89
C ARG A 173 9.06 -26.02 5.03
N PHE A 174 7.82 -25.64 4.73
CA PHE A 174 6.79 -25.45 5.75
C PHE A 174 6.46 -26.77 6.45
N PRO A 175 6.58 -26.84 7.79
CA PRO A 175 6.35 -28.07 8.54
C PRO A 175 4.90 -28.55 8.37
N GLU A 176 4.71 -29.87 8.38
CA GLU A 176 3.37 -30.47 8.21
C GLU A 176 2.36 -30.07 9.28
N THR A 177 2.86 -29.69 10.46
CA THR A 177 2.08 -29.21 11.60
C THR A 177 1.57 -27.77 11.43
N LEU A 178 2.05 -27.01 10.43
CA LEU A 178 1.65 -25.62 10.26
C LEU A 178 0.24 -25.49 9.70
N SER A 179 -0.64 -24.88 10.48
CA SER A 179 -2.05 -24.58 10.15
C SER A 179 -2.46 -23.13 10.45
N SER A 180 -1.52 -22.30 10.94
CA SER A 180 -1.75 -20.94 11.40
C SER A 180 -1.87 -19.89 10.30
N LEU A 181 -1.57 -20.23 9.04
CA LEU A 181 -1.44 -19.24 7.97
C LEU A 181 -2.78 -18.54 7.66
N VAL A 182 -2.75 -17.21 7.70
CA VAL A 182 -3.87 -16.29 7.41
C VAL A 182 -3.63 -15.53 6.10
N SER A 183 -2.38 -15.19 5.78
CA SER A 183 -2.02 -14.46 4.56
C SER A 183 -0.73 -14.97 3.92
N LEU A 184 -0.78 -15.23 2.61
CA LEU A 184 0.35 -15.63 1.80
C LEU A 184 0.39 -14.82 0.50
N ASN A 185 1.42 -13.98 0.34
CA ASN A 185 1.70 -13.30 -0.92
C ASN A 185 3.07 -13.70 -1.46
N ILE A 186 3.04 -14.49 -2.53
CA ILE A 186 4.21 -15.03 -3.22
C ILE A 186 4.23 -14.60 -4.71
N SER A 187 3.39 -13.63 -5.07
CA SER A 187 3.18 -13.16 -6.45
C SER A 187 4.48 -12.72 -7.14
N CYS A 188 5.43 -12.13 -6.41
CA CYS A 188 6.68 -11.63 -6.98
C CYS A 188 7.84 -12.65 -6.99
N ILE A 189 7.72 -13.78 -6.28
CA ILE A 189 8.76 -14.82 -6.25
C ILE A 189 8.85 -15.51 -7.62
N ARG A 190 10.00 -15.39 -8.30
CA ARG A 190 10.25 -15.97 -9.63
C ARG A 190 10.64 -17.43 -9.48
N GLY A 191 10.32 -18.25 -10.48
CA GLY A 191 10.55 -19.70 -10.43
C GLY A 191 9.28 -20.50 -10.70
N LEU A 192 9.45 -21.82 -10.78
CA LEU A 192 8.33 -22.76 -10.85
C LEU A 192 7.79 -22.97 -9.43
N ILE A 193 6.46 -22.95 -9.29
CA ILE A 193 5.81 -23.33 -8.04
C ILE A 193 5.25 -24.73 -8.24
N ASN A 194 5.64 -25.66 -7.37
CA ASN A 194 5.05 -26.99 -7.36
C ASN A 194 3.57 -26.90 -6.95
N PRO A 195 2.63 -27.31 -7.81
CA PRO A 195 1.21 -27.16 -7.55
C PRO A 195 0.70 -28.07 -6.42
N THR A 196 1.35 -29.21 -6.20
CA THR A 196 0.98 -30.16 -5.14
C THR A 196 1.34 -29.58 -3.78
N ASP A 197 2.58 -29.09 -3.62
CA ASP A 197 3.05 -28.52 -2.37
C ASP A 197 2.22 -27.27 -1.98
N LEU A 198 1.92 -26.40 -2.95
CA LEU A 198 1.05 -25.25 -2.74
C LEU A 198 -0.37 -25.67 -2.32
N SER A 199 -0.95 -26.65 -2.99
CA SER A 199 -2.31 -27.13 -2.67
C SER A 199 -2.39 -27.77 -1.30
N GLN A 200 -1.36 -28.52 -0.90
CA GLN A 200 -1.27 -29.14 0.44
C GLN A 200 -1.12 -28.09 1.54
N LEU A 201 -0.23 -27.11 1.34
CA LEU A 201 -0.04 -26.00 2.28
C LEU A 201 -1.33 -25.22 2.49
N VAL A 202 -2.04 -24.86 1.42
CA VAL A 202 -3.30 -24.12 1.52
C VAL A 202 -4.39 -24.95 2.18
N ALA A 203 -4.52 -26.23 1.81
CA ALA A 203 -5.57 -27.10 2.33
C ALA A 203 -5.50 -27.32 3.86
N ARG A 204 -4.30 -27.26 4.46
CA ARG A 204 -4.11 -27.42 5.91
C ARG A 204 -4.24 -26.13 6.71
N CYS A 205 -4.45 -24.98 6.07
CA CYS A 205 -4.55 -23.67 6.71
C CYS A 205 -6.01 -23.15 6.69
N PRO A 206 -6.85 -23.52 7.68
CA PRO A 206 -8.29 -23.19 7.67
C PRO A 206 -8.58 -21.70 7.82
N ASN A 207 -7.64 -20.90 8.33
CA ASN A 207 -7.79 -19.46 8.52
C ASN A 207 -7.20 -18.63 7.37
N LEU A 208 -6.72 -19.27 6.30
CA LEU A 208 -6.11 -18.58 5.16
C LEU A 208 -7.17 -17.75 4.42
N SER A 209 -7.12 -16.43 4.60
CA SER A 209 -8.08 -15.50 4.01
C SER A 209 -7.51 -14.73 2.81
N THR A 210 -6.18 -14.62 2.72
CA THR A 210 -5.49 -13.83 1.69
C THR A 210 -4.46 -14.69 0.97
N LEU A 211 -4.62 -14.86 -0.34
CA LEU A 211 -3.70 -15.62 -1.17
C LEU A 211 -3.40 -14.88 -2.47
N SER A 212 -2.13 -14.52 -2.68
CA SER A 212 -1.64 -13.90 -3.92
C SER A 212 -0.60 -14.79 -4.59
N LEU A 213 -0.94 -15.27 -5.78
CA LEU A 213 -0.22 -16.29 -6.52
C LEU A 213 0.62 -15.70 -7.65
N ARG A 214 1.69 -16.41 -7.99
CA ARG A 214 2.51 -16.13 -9.16
C ARG A 214 1.73 -16.45 -10.44
N LYS A 215 1.98 -15.69 -11.50
CA LYS A 215 1.40 -15.88 -12.85
C LYS A 215 1.63 -17.25 -13.51
N THR A 216 2.56 -18.04 -12.98
CA THR A 216 2.93 -19.38 -13.46
C THR A 216 2.10 -20.49 -12.81
N VAL A 217 1.23 -20.19 -11.86
CA VAL A 217 0.30 -21.18 -11.30
C VAL A 217 -0.83 -21.44 -12.30
N SER A 218 -1.12 -22.70 -12.62
CA SER A 218 -2.16 -23.07 -13.58
C SER A 218 -3.57 -22.82 -13.05
N ILE A 219 -4.52 -22.60 -13.97
CA ILE A 219 -5.93 -22.38 -13.62
C ILE A 219 -6.52 -23.57 -12.88
N ASP A 220 -6.15 -24.80 -13.25
CA ASP A 220 -6.59 -26.01 -12.56
C ASP A 220 -6.07 -26.09 -11.11
N THR A 221 -4.88 -25.56 -10.84
CA THR A 221 -4.35 -25.47 -9.47
C THR A 221 -5.10 -24.41 -8.67
N ILE A 222 -5.36 -23.23 -9.25
CA ILE A 222 -6.19 -22.19 -8.63
C ILE A 222 -7.57 -22.74 -8.30
N ARG A 223 -8.20 -23.47 -9.23
CA ARG A 223 -9.50 -24.11 -9.02
C ARG A 223 -9.46 -25.10 -7.86
N ARG A 224 -8.48 -26.01 -7.83
CA ARG A 224 -8.31 -26.98 -6.72
C ARG A 224 -8.12 -26.30 -5.37
N ILE A 225 -7.38 -25.20 -5.33
CA ILE A 225 -7.19 -24.40 -4.12
C ILE A 225 -8.53 -23.83 -3.68
N LEU A 226 -9.26 -23.12 -4.55
CA LEU A 226 -10.54 -22.50 -4.22
C LEU A 226 -11.58 -23.50 -3.69
N MET A 227 -11.61 -24.71 -4.23
CA MET A 227 -12.48 -25.78 -3.75
C MET A 227 -12.14 -26.27 -2.33
N LYS A 228 -10.88 -26.17 -1.93
CA LYS A 228 -10.40 -26.60 -0.60
C LYS A 228 -10.32 -25.47 0.42
N SER A 229 -10.44 -24.22 -0.01
CA SER A 229 -10.33 -23.04 0.85
C SER A 229 -11.53 -22.10 0.66
N PRO A 230 -12.74 -22.50 1.09
CA PRO A 230 -13.95 -21.69 0.98
C PRO A 230 -13.86 -20.36 1.74
N GLN A 231 -13.02 -20.26 2.77
CA GLN A 231 -12.77 -19.07 3.59
C GLN A 231 -11.99 -17.94 2.88
N LEU A 232 -11.45 -18.15 1.68
CA LEU A 232 -10.63 -17.15 1.00
C LEU A 232 -11.44 -15.89 0.66
N VAL A 233 -11.01 -14.76 1.21
CA VAL A 233 -11.61 -13.43 1.01
C VAL A 233 -10.88 -12.64 -0.08
N HIS A 234 -9.55 -12.80 -0.16
CA HIS A 234 -8.69 -12.14 -1.13
C HIS A 234 -7.98 -13.16 -2.03
N LEU A 235 -8.06 -12.93 -3.34
CA LEU A 235 -7.36 -13.70 -4.35
C LEU A 235 -6.54 -12.78 -5.27
N GLY A 236 -5.25 -13.06 -5.37
CA GLY A 236 -4.35 -12.42 -6.33
C GLY A 236 -3.93 -13.42 -7.40
N VAL A 237 -4.22 -13.12 -8.67
CA VAL A 237 -3.98 -14.03 -9.79
C VAL A 237 -3.33 -13.33 -10.98
N GLY A 238 -2.56 -14.12 -11.72
CA GLY A 238 -2.06 -13.80 -13.05
C GLY A 238 -2.01 -15.07 -13.88
N CYS A 239 -1.95 -14.97 -15.20
CA CYS A 239 -1.89 -16.17 -16.04
C CYS A 239 -0.98 -15.97 -17.25
N THR A 240 0.14 -16.70 -17.27
CA THR A 240 1.00 -16.79 -18.46
C THR A 240 1.04 -18.16 -19.10
N LEU A 241 0.40 -19.16 -18.50
CA LEU A 241 0.31 -20.50 -19.07
C LEU A 241 -0.83 -20.59 -20.09
N GLN A 242 -0.66 -21.44 -21.10
CA GLN A 242 -1.78 -21.86 -21.94
C GLN A 242 -2.73 -22.73 -21.11
N ASN A 243 -4.02 -22.43 -21.18
CA ASN A 243 -5.07 -23.17 -20.48
C ASN A 243 -6.20 -23.47 -21.46
N THR A 244 -6.95 -24.53 -21.21
CA THR A 244 -8.09 -24.91 -22.04
C THR A 244 -9.32 -24.09 -21.69
N GLN A 245 -10.27 -23.98 -22.62
CA GLN A 245 -11.58 -23.39 -22.36
C GLN A 245 -12.32 -24.10 -21.21
N THR A 246 -12.20 -25.42 -21.14
CA THR A 246 -12.78 -26.25 -20.09
C THR A 246 -12.25 -25.86 -18.70
N SER A 247 -10.95 -25.59 -18.56
CA SER A 247 -10.34 -25.18 -17.29
C SER A 247 -10.94 -23.86 -16.77
N PHE A 248 -11.18 -22.87 -17.66
CA PHE A 248 -11.82 -21.61 -17.30
C PHE A 248 -13.30 -21.77 -16.91
N LEU A 249 -14.04 -22.61 -17.63
CA LEU A 249 -15.44 -22.90 -17.30
C LEU A 249 -15.54 -23.56 -15.92
N GLN A 250 -14.71 -24.55 -15.63
CA GLN A 250 -14.68 -25.22 -14.33
C GLN A 250 -14.28 -24.26 -13.20
N LEU A 251 -13.37 -23.31 -13.45
CA LEU A 251 -13.04 -22.26 -12.50
C LEU A 251 -14.27 -21.39 -12.18
N SER A 252 -14.98 -20.93 -13.23
CA SER A 252 -16.20 -20.12 -13.07
C SER A 252 -17.28 -20.83 -12.26
N LEU A 253 -17.50 -22.13 -12.51
CA LEU A 253 -18.45 -22.94 -11.73
C LEU A 253 -18.04 -23.05 -10.25
N SER A 254 -16.75 -23.19 -9.98
CA SER A 254 -16.22 -23.30 -8.60
C SER A 254 -16.39 -22.01 -7.80
N LEU A 255 -16.53 -20.87 -8.47
CA LEU A 255 -16.72 -19.56 -7.83
C LEU A 255 -18.19 -19.25 -7.49
N HIS A 256 -19.16 -19.92 -8.10
CA HIS A 256 -20.58 -19.74 -7.79
C HIS A 256 -21.01 -20.36 -6.45
N ASN A 257 -20.36 -21.46 -6.04
CA ASN A 257 -20.82 -22.31 -4.94
C ASN A 257 -20.08 -22.06 -3.60
N ARG A 258 -19.58 -20.85 -3.34
CA ARG A 258 -18.77 -20.55 -2.15
C ARG A 258 -19.02 -19.17 -1.56
N GLU A 259 -18.49 -18.94 -0.36
CA GLU A 259 -18.41 -17.60 0.21
C GLU A 259 -17.69 -16.64 -0.75
N PRO A 260 -18.23 -15.42 -0.92
CA PRO A 260 -17.79 -14.57 -2.01
C PRO A 260 -16.39 -13.99 -1.76
N ILE A 261 -15.56 -14.04 -2.80
CA ILE A 261 -14.31 -13.27 -2.84
C ILE A 261 -14.68 -11.79 -2.81
N GLN A 262 -14.16 -11.06 -1.82
CA GLN A 262 -14.40 -9.62 -1.68
C GLN A 262 -13.23 -8.80 -2.21
N SER A 263 -12.07 -9.42 -2.45
CA SER A 263 -10.92 -8.71 -2.97
C SER A 263 -10.17 -9.49 -4.05
N LEU A 264 -9.88 -8.80 -5.15
CA LEU A 264 -9.22 -9.37 -6.31
C LEU A 264 -8.02 -8.51 -6.72
N THR A 265 -6.88 -9.16 -6.97
CA THR A 265 -5.71 -8.50 -7.56
C THR A 265 -5.28 -9.20 -8.83
N PHE A 266 -5.06 -8.41 -9.89
CA PHE A 266 -4.53 -8.88 -11.15
C PHE A 266 -3.05 -8.55 -11.27
N PHE A 267 -2.26 -9.57 -11.59
CA PHE A 267 -0.83 -9.46 -11.84
C PHE A 267 -0.49 -9.88 -13.26
N HIS A 268 0.37 -9.10 -13.91
CA HIS A 268 0.88 -9.39 -15.25
C HIS A 268 -0.26 -9.56 -16.28
N ARG A 269 -0.05 -10.39 -17.30
CA ARG A 269 -1.05 -10.63 -18.34
C ARG A 269 -2.24 -11.40 -17.78
N ILE A 270 -3.44 -10.88 -18.07
CA ILE A 270 -4.73 -11.54 -17.77
C ILE A 270 -5.42 -11.81 -19.10
N PRO A 271 -5.65 -13.08 -19.50
CA PRO A 271 -6.40 -13.40 -20.70
C PRO A 271 -7.90 -13.12 -20.50
N THR A 272 -8.61 -12.72 -21.56
CA THR A 272 -10.06 -12.45 -21.56
C THR A 272 -10.89 -13.56 -20.92
N MET A 273 -10.53 -14.83 -21.21
CA MET A 273 -11.22 -16.00 -20.64
C MET A 273 -11.09 -16.09 -19.11
N LEU A 274 -9.98 -15.63 -18.54
CA LEU A 274 -9.83 -15.56 -17.08
C LEU A 274 -10.72 -14.48 -16.49
N ILE A 275 -10.82 -13.31 -17.14
CA ILE A 275 -11.70 -12.22 -16.71
C ILE A 275 -13.15 -12.71 -16.70
N HIS A 276 -13.59 -13.38 -17.76
CA HIS A 276 -14.93 -13.95 -17.85
C HIS A 276 -15.19 -15.02 -16.79
N ALA A 277 -14.20 -15.88 -16.52
CA ALA A 277 -14.33 -16.88 -15.44
C ALA A 277 -14.47 -16.26 -14.05
N LEU A 278 -14.06 -15.00 -13.86
CA LEU A 278 -14.12 -14.27 -12.60
C LEU A 278 -15.37 -13.37 -12.48
N TYR A 279 -16.24 -13.29 -13.49
CA TYR A 279 -17.52 -12.57 -13.37
C TYR A 279 -18.39 -12.95 -12.17
N PRO A 280 -18.42 -14.22 -11.70
CA PRO A 280 -19.26 -14.59 -10.56
C PRO A 280 -18.90 -13.86 -9.26
N VAL A 281 -17.68 -13.32 -9.14
CA VAL A 281 -17.26 -12.61 -7.91
C VAL A 281 -17.55 -11.11 -7.95
N CYS A 282 -17.80 -10.52 -9.12
CA CYS A 282 -17.86 -9.07 -9.31
C CYS A 282 -18.82 -8.34 -8.37
N SER A 283 -20.04 -8.87 -8.18
CA SER A 283 -21.08 -8.23 -7.38
C SER A 283 -20.72 -8.07 -5.89
N ASN A 284 -19.78 -8.87 -5.40
CA ASN A 284 -19.32 -8.88 -4.01
C ASN A 284 -17.96 -8.20 -3.82
N LEU A 285 -17.32 -7.73 -4.89
CA LEU A 285 -15.99 -7.15 -4.80
C LEU A 285 -16.02 -5.79 -4.10
N VAL A 286 -15.35 -5.73 -2.95
CA VAL A 286 -15.09 -4.52 -2.18
C VAL A 286 -13.76 -3.87 -2.62
N PHE A 287 -12.78 -4.66 -3.06
CA PHE A 287 -11.48 -4.16 -3.50
C PHE A 287 -10.99 -4.83 -4.78
N LEU A 288 -10.78 -4.02 -5.82
CA LEU A 288 -10.17 -4.45 -7.08
C LEU A 288 -8.84 -3.73 -7.28
N ASN A 289 -7.77 -4.51 -7.47
CA ASN A 289 -6.45 -3.99 -7.79
C ASN A 289 -5.95 -4.56 -9.12
N VAL A 290 -6.02 -3.74 -10.15
CA VAL A 290 -5.52 -4.06 -11.50
C VAL A 290 -4.29 -3.22 -11.86
N ARG A 291 -3.65 -2.56 -10.88
CA ARG A 291 -2.41 -1.78 -11.10
C ARG A 291 -1.34 -2.59 -11.83
N PHE A 292 -1.24 -3.88 -11.53
CA PHE A 292 -0.19 -4.73 -12.09
C PHE A 292 -0.64 -5.53 -13.30
N ALA A 293 -1.88 -5.35 -13.76
CA ALA A 293 -2.41 -6.03 -14.93
C ALA A 293 -1.79 -5.44 -16.21
N ALA A 294 -0.90 -6.19 -16.84
CA ALA A 294 -0.34 -5.84 -18.13
C ALA A 294 -1.30 -6.27 -19.23
N SER A 295 -1.50 -5.42 -20.25
CA SER A 295 -2.31 -5.73 -21.44
C SER A 295 -3.80 -5.97 -21.18
N LEU A 296 -4.36 -5.51 -20.04
CA LEU A 296 -5.80 -5.48 -19.82
C LEU A 296 -6.40 -4.35 -20.66
N THR A 297 -7.36 -4.65 -21.53
CA THR A 297 -8.00 -3.64 -22.38
C THR A 297 -9.07 -2.85 -21.63
N ILE A 298 -9.34 -1.62 -22.07
CA ILE A 298 -10.41 -0.79 -21.52
C ILE A 298 -11.78 -1.49 -21.60
N VAL A 299 -12.08 -2.16 -22.71
CA VAL A 299 -13.36 -2.85 -22.92
C VAL A 299 -13.57 -3.95 -21.89
N GLU A 300 -12.55 -4.78 -21.68
CA GLU A 300 -12.60 -5.85 -20.67
C GLU A 300 -12.75 -5.29 -19.25
N LEU A 301 -11.97 -4.26 -18.92
CA LEU A 301 -12.02 -3.62 -17.61
C LEU A 301 -13.38 -2.97 -17.35
N VAL A 302 -13.94 -2.23 -18.31
CA VAL A 302 -15.26 -1.58 -18.19
C VAL A 302 -16.36 -2.61 -18.02
N ASN A 303 -16.35 -3.69 -18.80
CA ASN A 303 -17.33 -4.77 -18.67
C ASN A 303 -17.26 -5.46 -17.30
N PHE A 304 -16.06 -5.59 -16.74
CA PHE A 304 -15.87 -6.11 -15.39
C PHE A 304 -16.36 -5.13 -14.32
N ILE A 305 -16.01 -3.85 -14.42
CA ILE A 305 -16.39 -2.79 -13.46
C ILE A 305 -17.90 -2.56 -13.42
N LYS A 306 -18.60 -2.61 -14.57
CA LYS A 306 -20.07 -2.50 -14.64
C LYS A 306 -20.80 -3.51 -13.75
N LYS A 307 -20.15 -4.62 -13.39
CA LYS A 307 -20.70 -5.65 -12.49
C LYS A 307 -20.28 -5.47 -11.02
N CYS A 308 -19.40 -4.53 -10.71
CA CYS A 308 -18.79 -4.33 -9.38
C CYS A 308 -19.49 -3.19 -8.60
N THR A 309 -20.74 -3.39 -8.20
CA THR A 309 -21.57 -2.35 -7.56
C THR A 309 -21.24 -2.10 -6.07
N THR A 310 -20.58 -3.04 -5.42
CA THR A 310 -20.17 -2.96 -3.99
C THR A 310 -18.75 -2.44 -3.79
N LEU A 311 -18.09 -2.00 -4.87
CA LEU A 311 -16.68 -1.62 -4.87
C LEU A 311 -16.44 -0.38 -4.00
N ARG A 312 -15.51 -0.51 -3.04
CA ARG A 312 -15.06 0.58 -2.15
C ARG A 312 -13.63 1.01 -2.46
N ARG A 313 -12.83 0.16 -3.09
CA ARG A 313 -11.42 0.45 -3.41
C ARG A 313 -11.09 0.00 -4.84
N LEU A 314 -10.51 0.89 -5.63
CA LEU A 314 -10.07 0.62 -7.00
C LEU A 314 -8.66 1.15 -7.24
N TRP A 315 -7.74 0.25 -7.56
CA TRP A 315 -6.37 0.60 -7.94
C TRP A 315 -6.13 0.16 -9.38
N VAL A 316 -5.78 1.11 -10.25
CA VAL A 316 -5.75 0.93 -11.70
C VAL A 316 -4.63 1.74 -12.35
N ARG A 317 -4.17 1.31 -13.53
CA ARG A 317 -3.27 2.11 -14.36
C ARG A 317 -4.07 3.05 -15.26
N GLY A 318 -3.63 4.29 -15.39
CA GLY A 318 -4.25 5.30 -16.24
C GLY A 318 -4.36 4.85 -17.70
N ASP A 319 -3.30 4.24 -18.23
CA ASP A 319 -3.24 3.73 -19.61
C ASP A 319 -4.12 2.51 -19.90
N CYS A 320 -4.78 1.96 -18.88
CA CYS A 320 -5.74 0.87 -19.01
C CYS A 320 -7.19 1.35 -18.93
N ILE A 321 -7.45 2.37 -18.10
CA ILE A 321 -8.84 2.80 -17.80
C ILE A 321 -9.31 3.97 -18.65
N GLY A 322 -8.48 4.99 -18.87
CA GLY A 322 -8.91 6.23 -19.51
C GLY A 322 -10.05 6.97 -18.82
N ASP A 323 -10.49 8.08 -19.42
CA ASP A 323 -11.63 8.85 -18.92
C ASP A 323 -12.96 8.10 -19.11
N GLU A 324 -13.16 7.41 -20.23
CA GLU A 324 -14.36 6.58 -20.48
C GLU A 324 -14.52 5.47 -19.42
N GLY A 325 -13.41 4.82 -19.04
CA GLY A 325 -13.45 3.82 -17.98
C GLY A 325 -13.73 4.42 -16.60
N LEU A 326 -13.23 5.63 -16.32
CA LEU A 326 -13.54 6.36 -15.09
C LEU A 326 -14.99 6.83 -15.04
N GLU A 327 -15.57 7.21 -16.17
CA GLU A 327 -17.00 7.50 -16.28
C GLU A 327 -17.83 6.25 -15.94
N ALA A 328 -17.45 5.08 -16.49
CA ALA A 328 -18.08 3.81 -16.14
C ALA A 328 -17.93 3.48 -14.64
N VAL A 329 -16.79 3.74 -14.01
CA VAL A 329 -16.63 3.63 -12.55
C VAL A 329 -17.60 4.57 -11.85
N SER A 330 -17.68 5.82 -12.27
CA SER A 330 -18.57 6.82 -11.66
C SER A 330 -20.03 6.38 -11.70
N ASN A 331 -20.45 5.74 -12.81
CA ASN A 331 -21.82 5.31 -13.03
C ASN A 331 -22.21 4.07 -12.20
N ASN A 332 -21.25 3.19 -11.87
CA ASN A 332 -21.54 1.88 -11.28
C ASN A 332 -21.05 1.72 -9.83
N CYS A 333 -20.00 2.42 -9.41
CA CYS A 333 -19.32 2.22 -8.13
C CYS A 333 -19.59 3.37 -7.13
N LYS A 334 -20.86 3.55 -6.72
CA LYS A 334 -21.30 4.69 -5.87
C LYS A 334 -20.73 4.66 -4.43
N ASN A 335 -20.19 3.53 -3.99
CA ASN A 335 -19.60 3.36 -2.66
C ASN A 335 -18.07 3.50 -2.63
N LEU A 336 -17.45 4.02 -3.69
CA LEU A 336 -16.00 4.12 -3.80
C LEU A 336 -15.42 5.10 -2.76
N GLU A 337 -14.41 4.63 -2.01
CA GLU A 337 -13.75 5.37 -0.92
C GLU A 337 -12.24 5.58 -1.15
N ASP A 338 -11.57 4.67 -1.87
CA ASP A 338 -10.13 4.76 -2.21
C ASP A 338 -9.95 4.50 -3.71
N LEU A 339 -9.70 5.56 -4.48
CA LEU A 339 -9.36 5.48 -5.89
C LEU A 339 -7.89 5.81 -6.09
N ARG A 340 -7.18 4.93 -6.80
CA ARG A 340 -5.81 5.20 -7.24
C ARG A 340 -5.65 4.90 -8.71
N VAL A 341 -5.47 5.97 -9.48
CA VAL A 341 -5.09 5.95 -10.89
C VAL A 341 -3.60 6.24 -10.97
N PHE A 342 -2.83 5.25 -11.39
CA PHE A 342 -1.38 5.33 -11.48
C PHE A 342 -0.91 5.63 -12.88
N GLN A 343 0.27 6.23 -13.04
CA GLN A 343 0.79 6.53 -14.36
C GLN A 343 0.97 5.26 -15.20
N GLY A 344 0.63 5.36 -16.48
CA GLY A 344 0.84 4.33 -17.49
C GLY A 344 2.27 4.25 -17.99
N GLY A 345 2.58 3.22 -18.77
CA GLY A 345 3.93 2.94 -19.28
C GLY A 345 4.18 3.34 -20.74
N GLY A 346 3.27 4.06 -21.40
CA GLY A 346 3.39 4.45 -22.81
C GLY A 346 2.23 5.31 -23.31
N GLY A 347 2.32 5.83 -24.55
CA GLY A 347 1.38 6.74 -25.23
C GLY A 347 0.02 6.14 -25.60
N GLY A 348 -0.56 5.35 -24.69
CA GLY A 348 -1.91 4.80 -24.81
C GLY A 348 -2.99 5.80 -24.39
N ILE A 349 -4.12 5.27 -23.93
CA ILE A 349 -5.25 6.06 -23.44
C ILE A 349 -4.77 6.91 -22.26
N VAL A 350 -4.96 8.21 -22.31
CA VAL A 350 -4.61 9.10 -21.19
C VAL A 350 -5.82 9.36 -20.33
N VAL A 351 -5.54 9.71 -19.08
CA VAL A 351 -6.54 10.14 -18.12
C VAL A 351 -6.36 11.65 -17.92
N THR A 352 -7.45 12.40 -17.97
CA THR A 352 -7.47 13.87 -17.91
C THR A 352 -8.37 14.35 -16.75
N GLU A 353 -8.59 15.66 -16.64
CA GLU A 353 -9.57 16.23 -15.72
C GLU A 353 -11.01 15.77 -15.96
N VAL A 354 -11.35 15.28 -17.16
CA VAL A 354 -12.69 14.77 -17.49
C VAL A 354 -13.02 13.57 -16.62
N GLY A 355 -12.10 12.60 -16.52
CA GLY A 355 -12.28 11.43 -15.65
C GLY A 355 -12.37 11.81 -14.17
N LEU A 356 -11.58 12.81 -13.72
CA LEU A 356 -11.62 13.29 -12.34
C LEU A 356 -12.99 13.92 -12.01
N THR A 357 -13.50 14.72 -12.94
CA THR A 357 -14.80 15.38 -12.82
C THR A 357 -15.91 14.34 -12.74
N ALA A 358 -15.92 13.35 -13.63
CA ALA A 358 -16.88 12.24 -13.62
C ALA A 358 -16.87 11.49 -12.28
N ILE A 359 -15.68 11.11 -11.79
CA ILE A 359 -15.53 10.46 -10.48
C ILE A 359 -16.07 11.33 -9.35
N SER A 360 -15.78 12.63 -9.34
CA SER A 360 -16.27 13.52 -8.28
C SER A 360 -17.80 13.54 -8.21
N ILE A 361 -18.46 13.53 -9.38
CA ILE A 361 -19.92 13.55 -9.49
C ILE A 361 -20.50 12.20 -9.03
N GLY A 362 -19.93 11.09 -9.49
CA GLY A 362 -20.48 9.75 -9.26
C GLY A 362 -20.10 9.09 -7.92
N CYS A 363 -18.98 9.48 -7.31
CA CYS A 363 -18.37 8.78 -6.18
C CYS A 363 -18.12 9.72 -4.97
N GLN A 364 -19.17 10.33 -4.44
CA GLN A 364 -19.07 11.35 -3.38
C GLN A 364 -18.61 10.82 -2.00
N LYS A 365 -18.53 9.50 -1.82
CA LYS A 365 -17.99 8.87 -0.58
C LYS A 365 -16.45 8.77 -0.58
N LEU A 366 -15.78 9.38 -1.56
CA LEU A 366 -14.34 9.25 -1.73
C LEU A 366 -13.58 9.89 -0.57
N LYS A 367 -12.69 9.12 0.05
CA LYS A 367 -11.84 9.56 1.18
C LYS A 367 -10.37 9.66 0.82
N LYS A 368 -9.95 8.93 -0.21
CA LYS A 368 -8.56 8.86 -0.67
C LYS A 368 -8.51 8.85 -2.19
N LEU A 369 -7.76 9.80 -2.73
CA LEU A 369 -7.48 9.90 -4.16
C LEU A 369 -5.97 9.90 -4.39
N THR A 370 -5.53 9.06 -5.33
CA THR A 370 -4.27 9.24 -6.05
C THR A 370 -4.62 9.30 -7.54
N TYR A 371 -4.28 10.40 -8.19
CA TYR A 371 -4.66 10.63 -9.57
C TYR A 371 -3.44 11.08 -10.37
N CYS A 372 -3.00 10.24 -11.31
CA CYS A 372 -1.95 10.57 -12.24
C CYS A 372 -2.60 10.85 -13.61
N CYS A 373 -2.44 12.06 -14.13
CA CYS A 373 -3.08 12.51 -15.36
C CYS A 373 -2.09 13.20 -16.29
N SER A 374 -2.48 13.40 -17.56
CA SER A 374 -1.69 14.15 -18.53
C SER A 374 -1.90 15.66 -18.43
N GLN A 375 -3.13 16.10 -18.09
CA GLN A 375 -3.53 17.50 -17.98
C GLN A 375 -4.55 17.71 -16.86
N MET A 376 -4.77 18.96 -16.48
CA MET A 376 -5.73 19.36 -15.44
C MET A 376 -6.26 20.79 -15.66
N THR A 377 -7.35 21.17 -14.99
CA THR A 377 -7.87 22.56 -14.88
C THR A 377 -8.21 22.93 -13.43
N ASN A 378 -8.15 24.22 -13.11
CA ASN A 378 -8.64 24.77 -11.84
C ASN A 378 -10.14 24.49 -11.67
N SER A 379 -10.93 24.60 -12.73
CA SER A 379 -12.37 24.33 -12.71
C SER A 379 -12.70 22.90 -12.26
N ALA A 380 -11.94 21.91 -12.73
CA ALA A 380 -12.10 20.52 -12.31
C ALA A 380 -11.74 20.30 -10.84
N LEU A 381 -10.68 20.94 -10.33
CA LEU A 381 -10.31 20.88 -8.91
C LEU A 381 -11.37 21.54 -8.02
N VAL A 382 -11.89 22.69 -8.43
CA VAL A 382 -13.00 23.37 -7.73
C VAL A 382 -14.24 22.48 -7.71
N THR A 383 -14.61 21.90 -8.85
CA THR A 383 -15.76 20.98 -8.96
C THR A 383 -15.57 19.76 -8.06
N PHE A 384 -14.37 19.17 -8.07
CA PHE A 384 -14.03 18.05 -7.19
C PHE A 384 -14.17 18.42 -5.71
N SER A 385 -13.63 19.57 -5.30
CA SER A 385 -13.66 20.02 -3.90
C SER A 385 -15.08 20.16 -3.35
N LYS A 386 -16.01 20.63 -4.18
CA LYS A 386 -17.43 20.79 -3.84
C LYS A 386 -18.15 19.45 -3.72
N ASN A 387 -17.84 18.52 -4.63
CA ASN A 387 -18.51 17.22 -4.68
C ASN A 387 -17.95 16.19 -3.68
N CYS A 388 -16.70 16.35 -3.23
CA CYS A 388 -16.00 15.41 -2.35
C CYS A 388 -15.37 16.10 -1.12
N PRO A 389 -16.16 16.75 -0.24
CA PRO A 389 -15.64 17.48 0.92
C PRO A 389 -14.99 16.57 1.98
N ASP A 390 -15.38 15.29 2.05
CA ASP A 390 -14.88 14.31 3.03
C ASP A 390 -13.50 13.71 2.69
N ILE A 391 -12.82 14.23 1.65
CA ILE A 391 -11.51 13.72 1.23
C ILE A 391 -10.48 13.97 2.34
N THR A 392 -9.78 12.90 2.76
CA THR A 392 -8.74 12.97 3.80
C THR A 392 -7.33 12.89 3.21
N ARG A 393 -7.22 12.41 1.97
CA ARG A 393 -5.95 12.26 1.23
C ARG A 393 -6.19 12.60 -0.22
N PHE A 394 -5.58 13.69 -0.68
CA PHE A 394 -5.64 14.13 -2.06
C PHE A 394 -4.22 14.17 -2.63
N LYS A 395 -3.95 13.29 -3.59
CA LYS A 395 -2.66 13.23 -4.29
C LYS A 395 -2.92 13.37 -5.79
N LEU A 396 -2.58 14.53 -6.34
CA LEU A 396 -2.60 14.78 -7.77
C LEU A 396 -1.16 14.78 -8.29
N ILE A 397 -0.94 14.11 -9.41
CA ILE A 397 0.32 14.18 -10.16
C ILE A 397 -0.01 14.41 -11.64
N ILE A 398 0.33 15.61 -12.12
CA ILE A 398 0.30 15.97 -13.53
C ILE A 398 1.62 15.53 -14.14
N SER A 399 1.55 14.75 -15.22
CA SER A 399 2.70 14.05 -15.80
C SER A 399 3.83 15.01 -16.20
N THR A 400 3.48 16.18 -16.72
CA THR A 400 4.44 17.22 -17.09
C THR A 400 4.67 18.18 -15.91
N PRO A 401 5.91 18.28 -15.39
CA PRO A 401 6.23 19.19 -14.28
C PRO A 401 5.94 20.65 -14.65
N LYS A 402 5.49 21.45 -13.67
CA LYS A 402 5.16 22.87 -13.84
C LYS A 402 4.19 23.20 -14.98
N HIS A 403 3.45 22.23 -15.51
CA HIS A 403 2.44 22.49 -16.53
C HIS A 403 1.28 23.29 -15.92
N PRO A 404 0.82 24.39 -16.56
CA PRO A 404 -0.31 25.19 -16.06
C PRO A 404 -1.65 24.52 -16.32
N ASP A 405 -2.71 25.16 -15.84
CA ASP A 405 -4.08 24.90 -16.32
C ASP A 405 -4.10 24.97 -17.85
N HIS A 406 -4.45 23.86 -18.50
CA HIS A 406 -4.31 23.76 -19.95
C HIS A 406 -5.34 24.61 -20.72
N THR A 407 -6.39 25.11 -20.05
CA THR A 407 -7.42 25.97 -20.65
C THR A 407 -7.12 27.44 -20.40
N THR A 408 -6.74 27.81 -19.17
CA THR A 408 -6.57 29.22 -18.76
C THR A 408 -5.11 29.68 -18.73
N LEU A 409 -4.17 28.75 -18.84
CA LEU A 409 -2.73 28.96 -18.66
C LEU A 409 -2.34 29.51 -17.28
N GLN A 410 -3.27 29.53 -16.33
CA GLN A 410 -3.04 30.01 -14.96
C GLN A 410 -2.37 28.91 -14.11
N PRO A 411 -1.69 29.31 -13.02
CA PRO A 411 -1.30 28.39 -11.95
C PRO A 411 -2.51 27.68 -11.32
N PHE A 412 -2.26 26.56 -10.65
CA PHE A 412 -3.30 25.78 -9.94
C PHE A 412 -3.60 26.27 -8.53
N ASP A 413 -3.12 27.46 -8.15
CA ASP A 413 -3.24 27.99 -6.80
C ASP A 413 -4.70 28.05 -6.34
N HIS A 414 -5.59 28.54 -7.20
CA HIS A 414 -7.02 28.63 -6.90
C HIS A 414 -7.68 27.25 -6.77
N GLY A 415 -7.35 26.31 -7.65
CA GLY A 415 -7.89 24.96 -7.64
C GLY A 415 -7.49 24.18 -6.39
N TYR A 416 -6.21 24.21 -6.01
CA TYR A 416 -5.77 23.63 -4.73
C TYR A 416 -6.29 24.43 -3.53
N GLY A 417 -6.42 25.75 -3.64
CA GLY A 417 -7.07 26.61 -2.65
C GLY A 417 -8.48 26.13 -2.32
N ALA A 418 -9.30 25.88 -3.35
CA ALA A 418 -10.65 25.35 -3.19
C ALA A 418 -10.69 23.97 -2.53
N ILE A 419 -9.70 23.10 -2.83
CA ILE A 419 -9.55 21.79 -2.19
C ILE A 419 -9.29 21.97 -0.68
N VAL A 420 -8.30 22.76 -0.28
CA VAL A 420 -7.99 22.95 1.15
C VAL A 420 -9.06 23.75 1.89
N GLU A 421 -9.77 24.63 1.19
CA GLU A 421 -10.88 25.39 1.74
C GLU A 421 -12.10 24.49 1.99
N SER A 422 -12.49 23.65 1.03
CA SER A 422 -13.70 22.82 1.15
C SER A 422 -13.46 21.57 2.00
N CYS A 423 -12.29 20.96 1.88
CA CYS A 423 -11.98 19.66 2.48
C CYS A 423 -11.31 19.80 3.85
N LYS A 424 -12.09 20.16 4.87
CA LYS A 424 -11.57 20.48 6.23
C LYS A 424 -10.88 19.31 6.94
N ASP A 425 -11.17 18.07 6.54
CA ASP A 425 -10.57 16.85 7.08
C ASP A 425 -9.32 16.37 6.31
N LEU A 426 -8.80 17.19 5.41
CA LEU A 426 -7.62 16.85 4.62
C LEU A 426 -6.37 16.69 5.50
N LYS A 427 -5.83 15.47 5.54
CA LYS A 427 -4.62 15.11 6.30
C LYS A 427 -3.38 14.99 5.44
N LYS A 428 -3.53 14.70 4.14
CA LYS A 428 -2.41 14.56 3.22
C LYS A 428 -2.71 15.22 1.89
N LEU A 429 -1.83 16.10 1.46
CA LEU A 429 -1.90 16.80 0.18
C LEU A 429 -0.61 16.54 -0.61
N THR A 430 -0.77 16.14 -1.87
CA THR A 430 0.29 16.24 -2.87
C THR A 430 -0.21 17.14 -4.00
N ALA A 431 0.49 18.26 -4.19
CA ALA A 431 0.13 19.27 -5.18
C ALA A 431 1.22 19.35 -6.26
N SER A 432 0.84 19.10 -7.51
CA SER A 432 1.67 19.20 -8.71
C SER A 432 1.07 20.17 -9.73
N GLY A 433 1.88 20.64 -10.66
CA GLY A 433 1.50 21.57 -11.74
C GLY A 433 2.25 22.89 -11.59
N LEU A 434 1.87 23.92 -12.35
CA LEU A 434 2.34 25.27 -12.11
C LEU A 434 1.72 25.79 -10.81
N LEU A 435 2.56 26.15 -9.85
CA LEU A 435 2.19 26.63 -8.52
C LEU A 435 2.99 27.89 -8.21
N THR A 436 2.38 28.85 -7.53
CA THR A 436 3.04 30.06 -7.01
C THR A 436 3.04 30.05 -5.48
N ASN A 437 3.49 31.13 -4.85
CA ASN A 437 3.40 31.27 -3.39
C ASN A 437 1.95 31.30 -2.88
N ASP A 438 0.98 31.63 -3.72
CA ASP A 438 -0.43 31.76 -3.32
C ASP A 438 -1.03 30.41 -2.91
N VAL A 439 -0.63 29.28 -3.53
CA VAL A 439 -1.11 27.97 -3.07
C VAL A 439 -0.70 27.71 -1.62
N PHE A 440 0.51 28.12 -1.24
CA PHE A 440 1.02 27.90 0.10
C PHE A 440 0.34 28.83 1.12
N LEU A 441 -0.01 30.05 0.70
CA LEU A 441 -0.87 30.93 1.48
C LEU A 441 -2.23 30.26 1.76
N TYR A 442 -2.92 29.76 0.73
CA TYR A 442 -4.21 29.06 0.91
C TYR A 442 -4.08 27.82 1.80
N ILE A 443 -3.01 27.03 1.62
CA ILE A 443 -2.72 25.87 2.48
C ILE A 443 -2.56 26.31 3.93
N GLY A 444 -1.75 27.34 4.20
CA GLY A 444 -1.58 27.89 5.54
C GLY A 444 -2.88 28.41 6.15
N MET A 445 -3.71 29.08 5.35
CA MET A 445 -4.98 29.65 5.81
C MET A 445 -6.03 28.58 6.15
N TYR A 446 -6.12 27.50 5.36
CA TYR A 446 -7.29 26.60 5.42
C TYR A 446 -6.97 25.16 5.84
N ALA A 447 -5.75 24.67 5.63
CA ALA A 447 -5.40 23.26 5.82
C ALA A 447 -4.92 22.94 7.26
N GLU A 448 -5.71 23.29 8.27
CA GLU A 448 -5.34 23.16 9.69
C GLU A 448 -5.05 21.71 10.13
N ARG A 449 -5.73 20.73 9.52
CA ARG A 449 -5.60 19.29 9.83
C ARG A 449 -4.52 18.59 9.00
N LEU A 450 -3.78 19.33 8.18
CA LEU A 450 -2.77 18.77 7.29
C LEU A 450 -1.60 18.19 8.09
N GLU A 451 -1.32 16.90 7.88
CA GLU A 451 -0.21 16.18 8.51
C GLU A 451 0.96 15.97 7.55
N VAL A 452 0.70 15.86 6.25
CA VAL A 452 1.72 15.63 5.22
C VAL A 452 1.46 16.52 4.02
N LEU A 453 2.47 17.33 3.67
CA LEU A 453 2.50 18.10 2.43
C LEU A 453 3.62 17.58 1.54
N SER A 454 3.30 17.32 0.27
CA SER A 454 4.29 16.99 -0.76
C SER A 454 4.11 17.89 -1.99
N VAL A 455 5.15 18.59 -2.40
CA VAL A 455 5.17 19.43 -3.61
C VAL A 455 6.36 19.01 -4.48
N PRO A 456 6.15 18.08 -5.44
CA PRO A 456 7.23 17.50 -6.24
C PRO A 456 7.84 18.45 -7.27
N SER A 457 7.18 19.57 -7.58
CA SER A 457 7.73 20.70 -8.34
C SER A 457 6.84 21.92 -8.06
N GLY A 458 7.42 23.07 -7.70
CA GLY A 458 6.64 24.32 -7.57
C GLY A 458 6.92 25.24 -6.37
N CYS A 459 7.97 25.02 -5.58
CA CYS A 459 8.37 26.01 -4.57
C CYS A 459 9.50 26.89 -5.12
N GLU A 460 9.20 28.16 -5.38
CA GLU A 460 10.15 29.12 -5.97
C GLU A 460 10.81 30.02 -4.92
N SER A 461 10.29 30.07 -3.70
CA SER A 461 10.87 30.87 -2.61
C SER A 461 10.52 30.33 -1.21
N ASP A 462 11.34 30.68 -0.22
CA ASP A 462 11.12 30.31 1.20
C ASP A 462 9.84 30.93 1.79
N ALA A 463 9.41 32.08 1.27
CA ALA A 463 8.24 32.82 1.75
C ALA A 463 6.93 32.01 1.66
N GLY A 464 6.77 31.17 0.64
CA GLY A 464 5.60 30.29 0.53
C GLY A 464 5.53 29.27 1.66
N ILE A 465 6.67 28.65 1.99
CA ILE A 465 6.73 27.61 3.03
C ILE A 465 6.40 28.20 4.41
N GLU A 466 6.75 29.46 4.66
CA GLU A 466 6.46 30.14 5.92
C GLU A 466 4.95 30.15 6.23
N TYR A 467 4.08 30.39 5.24
CA TYR A 467 2.63 30.31 5.42
C TYR A 467 2.18 28.92 5.88
N VAL A 468 2.77 27.86 5.32
CA VAL A 468 2.46 26.48 5.70
C VAL A 468 2.88 26.21 7.14
N PHE A 469 4.08 26.62 7.55
CA PHE A 469 4.55 26.39 8.92
C PHE A 469 3.77 27.20 9.95
N ASN A 470 3.33 28.41 9.60
CA ASN A 470 2.53 29.25 10.48
C ASN A 470 1.08 28.74 10.62
N GLY A 471 0.50 28.21 9.54
CA GLY A 471 -0.89 27.79 9.49
C GLY A 471 -1.17 26.32 9.82
N CYS A 472 -0.35 25.40 9.30
CA CYS A 472 -0.56 23.95 9.41
C CYS A 472 0.03 23.38 10.71
N LYS A 473 -0.66 23.57 11.83
CA LYS A 473 -0.17 23.15 13.17
C LYS A 473 0.01 21.64 13.36
N ASN A 474 -0.62 20.81 12.52
CA ASN A 474 -0.57 19.36 12.61
C ASN A 474 0.50 18.70 11.71
N LEU A 475 1.32 19.52 11.04
CA LEU A 475 2.25 19.07 10.02
C LEU A 475 3.37 18.21 10.63
N LYS A 476 3.54 17.00 10.08
CA LYS A 476 4.54 16.00 10.53
C LYS A 476 5.61 15.77 9.48
N LYS A 477 5.31 16.05 8.22
CA LYS A 477 6.20 15.77 7.10
C LYS A 477 5.94 16.76 5.97
N VAL A 478 7.01 17.38 5.51
CA VAL A 478 7.03 18.23 4.32
C VAL A 478 8.07 17.67 3.35
N GLU A 479 7.66 17.42 2.12
CA GLU A 479 8.55 17.03 1.02
C GLU A 479 8.38 18.04 -0.12
N ILE A 480 9.36 18.92 -0.28
CA ILE A 480 9.34 19.94 -1.33
C ILE A 480 10.57 19.73 -2.20
N ASN A 481 10.33 19.57 -3.50
CA ASN A 481 11.39 19.45 -4.50
C ASN A 481 11.48 20.77 -5.27
N THR A 482 12.66 21.40 -5.22
CA THR A 482 12.95 22.67 -5.89
C THR A 482 13.59 22.50 -7.27
N PHE A 483 13.93 21.27 -7.68
CA PHE A 483 14.70 21.02 -8.90
C PHE A 483 13.83 20.90 -10.17
N SER A 484 14.31 21.51 -11.25
CA SER A 484 13.65 21.67 -12.56
C SER A 484 13.84 20.51 -13.54
N PHE A 485 14.50 19.42 -13.15
CA PHE A 485 14.76 18.28 -14.04
C PHE A 485 14.25 16.98 -13.42
N LEU A 486 13.06 16.56 -13.83
CA LEU A 486 12.62 15.18 -13.73
C LEU A 486 13.04 14.48 -15.02
N ASP A 487 14.16 13.74 -14.99
CA ASP A 487 14.44 12.72 -16.01
C ASP A 487 13.30 11.71 -16.04
N ASP A 488 12.96 11.21 -17.23
CA ASP A 488 11.87 10.24 -17.46
C ASP A 488 12.00 8.96 -16.60
N ALA A 489 13.20 8.63 -16.11
CA ALA A 489 13.45 7.50 -15.21
C ALA A 489 13.07 7.76 -13.73
N LEU A 490 13.05 9.02 -13.29
CA LEU A 490 12.73 9.43 -11.90
C LEU A 490 11.23 9.45 -11.63
N SER A 491 10.46 9.61 -12.70
CA SER A 491 9.01 9.56 -12.72
C SER A 491 8.54 8.31 -11.94
N ALA A 492 8.98 7.11 -12.32
CA ALA A 492 8.55 5.82 -11.76
C ALA A 492 8.57 5.69 -10.22
N HIS A 493 9.48 6.37 -9.52
CA HIS A 493 9.64 6.23 -8.07
C HIS A 493 8.75 7.16 -7.23
N ILE A 494 8.30 8.30 -7.78
CA ILE A 494 7.33 9.19 -7.12
C ILE A 494 5.90 8.60 -7.19
N TYR A 495 5.62 7.79 -8.21
CA TYR A 495 4.33 7.12 -8.44
C TYR A 495 4.09 5.83 -7.65
N ASP A 496 5.06 5.41 -6.82
CA ASP A 496 5.04 4.17 -6.04
C ASP A 496 4.69 4.36 -4.55
N TYR A 497 4.26 5.57 -4.17
CA TYR A 497 3.84 5.92 -2.80
C TYR A 497 2.32 5.93 -2.61
#